data_AF-A0A6J4CWQ4-F1
#
_entry.id   AF-A0A6J4CWQ4-F1
#
_cell.length_a   1.000
_cell.length_b   1.000
_cell.length_c   1.000
_cell.angle_alpha   90.00
_cell.angle_beta   90.00
_cell.angle_gamma   90.00
#
_symmetry.space_group_name_H-M   'P 1'
#
loop_
_entity.id
_entity.type
_entity.pdbx_description
1 polymer ?
#
loop_
_entity_poly.entity_id
_entity_poly.type
_entity_poly.pdbx_seq_one_letter_code
_entity_poly.pdbx_strand_id
1 'polypeptide(L)'
;MYQWLYPILQEQPSFLKDWLQNCNWIACIQAIKHIIGGGSVLMDTDTERAWFKLYVLSHLNSHPLRPLIPIFEIPTTLQSRLNQSENALVSSTLNLVYQSHILWYVGAFSSPIANLVLQERGLLWAFDSPPREEIISFNSLDPLSDHQLLQLYQVFEHILLDALLGKLSLT
;
A
#
# COMPACT_ATOMS: atom_id res chain seq x y z
N MET A 1 -19.25 1.95 -4.12
CA MET A 1 -18.67 1.74 -2.79
C MET A 1 -19.16 0.40 -2.25
N TYR A 2 -18.28 -0.44 -1.73
CA TYR A 2 -18.64 -1.77 -1.21
C TYR A 2 -19.48 -1.66 0.06
N GLN A 3 -20.58 -2.42 0.17
CA GLN A 3 -21.51 -2.32 1.32
C GLN A 3 -20.82 -2.63 2.66
N TRP A 4 -19.87 -3.57 2.66
CA TRP A 4 -19.11 -3.96 3.84
C TRP A 4 -18.06 -2.91 4.28
N LEU A 5 -17.63 -2.02 3.38
CA LEU A 5 -16.64 -0.99 3.67
C LEU A 5 -17.24 0.16 4.48
N TYR A 6 -18.51 0.47 4.22
CA TYR A 6 -19.21 1.57 4.88
C TYR A 6 -19.13 1.54 6.41
N PRO A 7 -19.48 0.45 7.12
CA PRO A 7 -19.39 0.42 8.58
C PRO A 7 -17.96 0.64 9.10
N ILE A 8 -16.94 0.08 8.45
CA ILE A 8 -15.53 0.29 8.82
C ILE A 8 -15.15 1.77 8.73
N LEU A 9 -15.64 2.47 7.70
CA LEU A 9 -15.42 3.91 7.54
C LEU A 9 -16.22 4.76 8.54
N GLN A 10 -17.33 4.26 9.10
CA GLN A 10 -18.09 4.98 10.13
C GLN A 10 -17.37 5.00 11.48
N GLU A 11 -16.51 4.02 11.75
CA GLU A 11 -15.70 3.93 12.98
C GLU A 11 -14.52 4.90 12.99
N GLN A 12 -14.20 5.52 11.84
CA GLN A 12 -13.04 6.40 11.71
C GLN A 12 -13.33 7.82 12.23
N PRO A 13 -12.28 8.56 12.66
CA PRO A 13 -12.41 9.93 13.12
C PRO A 13 -13.13 10.82 12.09
N SER A 14 -14.08 11.62 12.57
CA SER A 14 -14.96 12.43 11.72
C SER A 14 -14.20 13.36 10.75
N PHE A 15 -13.04 13.87 11.17
CA PHE A 15 -12.27 14.83 10.38
C PHE A 15 -11.54 14.22 9.17
N LEU A 16 -11.43 12.90 9.05
CA LEU A 16 -10.84 12.20 7.88
C LEU A 16 -11.84 11.37 7.10
N LYS A 17 -13.06 11.23 7.61
CA LYS A 17 -14.06 10.32 7.09
C LYS A 17 -14.43 10.62 5.64
N ASP A 18 -14.67 11.90 5.33
CA ASP A 18 -15.03 12.33 3.98
C ASP A 18 -13.88 12.06 3.00
N TRP A 19 -12.64 12.28 3.43
CA TRP A 19 -11.46 11.97 2.61
C TRP A 19 -11.36 10.46 2.33
N LEU A 20 -11.46 9.61 3.36
CA LEU A 20 -11.41 8.15 3.22
C LEU A 20 -12.52 7.59 2.33
N GLN A 21 -13.73 8.17 2.40
CA GLN A 21 -14.86 7.77 1.56
C GLN A 21 -14.63 8.08 0.08
N ASN A 22 -13.85 9.14 -0.22
CA ASN A 22 -13.50 9.54 -1.57
C ASN A 22 -12.26 8.81 -2.12
N CYS A 23 -11.50 8.10 -1.27
CA CYS A 23 -10.38 7.27 -1.73
C CYS A 23 -10.86 6.13 -2.64
N ASN A 24 -10.11 5.83 -3.70
CA ASN A 24 -10.38 4.66 -4.50
C ASN A 24 -9.83 3.38 -3.82
N TRP A 25 -10.73 2.64 -3.19
CA TRP A 25 -10.40 1.40 -2.48
C TRP A 25 -10.11 0.19 -3.39
N ILE A 26 -10.30 0.30 -4.72
CA ILE A 26 -10.10 -0.82 -5.65
C ILE A 26 -8.68 -1.37 -5.54
N ALA A 27 -7.65 -0.52 -5.62
CA ALA A 27 -6.25 -0.95 -5.53
C ALA A 27 -5.93 -1.62 -4.18
N CYS A 28 -6.43 -1.06 -3.07
CA CYS A 28 -6.30 -1.66 -1.74
C CYS A 28 -6.94 -3.05 -1.69
N ILE A 29 -8.15 -3.21 -2.22
CA ILE A 29 -8.86 -4.49 -2.22
C ILE A 29 -8.12 -5.53 -3.08
N GLN A 30 -7.59 -5.13 -4.23
CA GLN A 30 -6.78 -6.04 -5.06
C GLN A 30 -5.49 -6.47 -4.34
N ALA A 31 -4.82 -5.54 -3.65
CA ALA A 31 -3.65 -5.86 -2.83
C ALA A 31 -3.99 -6.84 -1.70
N ILE A 32 -5.12 -6.64 -1.02
CA ILE A 32 -5.59 -7.55 0.04
C ILE A 32 -5.93 -8.93 -0.54
N LYS A 33 -6.62 -9.00 -1.69
CA LYS A 33 -6.90 -10.26 -2.39
C LYS A 33 -5.61 -11.00 -2.77
N HIS A 34 -4.59 -10.28 -3.22
CA HIS A 34 -3.28 -10.85 -3.52
C HIS A 34 -2.62 -11.47 -2.28
N ILE A 35 -2.64 -10.76 -1.15
CA ILE A 35 -2.11 -11.26 0.13
C ILE A 35 -2.86 -12.52 0.58
N ILE A 36 -4.19 -12.51 0.55
CA ILE A 36 -5.03 -13.66 0.93
C ILE A 36 -4.78 -14.85 -0.01
N GLY A 37 -4.48 -14.58 -1.28
CA GLY A 37 -4.07 -15.58 -2.26
C GLY A 37 -2.66 -16.16 -2.06
N GLY A 38 -1.95 -15.76 -1.00
CA GLY A 38 -0.59 -16.21 -0.67
C GLY A 38 0.52 -15.41 -1.35
N GLY A 39 0.21 -14.30 -2.00
CA GLY A 39 1.19 -13.42 -2.62
C GLY A 39 1.89 -12.51 -1.60
N SER A 40 3.14 -12.14 -1.90
CA SER A 40 3.93 -11.21 -1.08
C SER A 40 3.76 -9.75 -1.52
N VAL A 41 4.06 -8.83 -0.61
CA VAL A 41 4.09 -7.39 -0.87
C VAL A 41 5.49 -6.86 -0.67
N LEU A 42 6.02 -6.16 -1.65
CA LEU A 42 7.30 -5.47 -1.56
C LEU A 42 7.05 -3.98 -1.39
N MET A 43 7.32 -3.48 -0.20
CA MET A 43 7.05 -2.11 0.19
C MET A 43 8.28 -1.22 0.04
N ASP A 44 8.05 0.01 -0.41
CA ASP A 44 9.04 1.07 -0.33
C ASP A 44 8.39 2.46 -0.18
N THR A 45 9.19 3.46 0.15
CA THR A 45 8.75 4.84 0.32
C THR A 45 9.79 5.83 -0.18
N ASP A 46 9.39 7.09 -0.37
CA ASP A 46 10.39 8.17 -0.43
C ASP A 46 11.03 8.41 0.95
N THR A 47 12.01 9.32 0.98
CA THR A 47 12.74 9.70 2.20
C THR A 47 11.84 10.36 3.24
N GLU A 48 10.89 11.19 2.83
CA GLU A 48 9.98 11.91 3.73
C GLU A 48 9.02 10.96 4.46
N ARG A 49 8.62 9.86 3.80
CA ARG A 49 7.72 8.83 4.34
C ARG A 49 8.45 7.57 4.79
N ALA A 50 9.77 7.62 4.97
CA ALA A 50 10.56 6.50 5.49
C ALA A 50 10.06 6.00 6.86
N TRP A 51 9.56 6.91 7.69
CA TRP A 51 8.93 6.59 8.98
C TRP A 51 7.69 5.70 8.80
N PHE A 52 6.92 5.91 7.73
CA PHE A 52 5.69 5.17 7.46
C PHE A 52 6.01 3.71 7.07
N LYS A 53 7.06 3.49 6.27
CA LYS A 53 7.57 2.13 5.99
C LYS A 53 7.91 1.37 7.27
N LEU A 54 8.68 2.00 8.15
CA LEU A 54 9.07 1.40 9.44
C LEU A 54 7.83 1.10 10.30
N TYR A 55 6.87 2.02 10.32
CA TYR A 55 5.62 1.83 11.03
C TYR A 55 4.85 0.61 10.50
N VAL A 56 4.61 0.51 9.19
CA VAL A 56 3.89 -0.62 8.59
C VAL A 56 4.59 -1.95 8.84
N LEU A 57 5.90 -2.03 8.56
CA LEU A 57 6.66 -3.27 8.69
C LEU A 57 6.75 -3.75 10.15
N SER A 58 6.84 -2.83 11.11
CA SER A 58 6.87 -3.19 12.54
C SER A 58 5.48 -3.48 13.10
N HIS A 59 4.45 -2.76 12.67
CA HIS A 59 3.10 -2.87 13.22
C HIS A 59 2.35 -4.10 12.70
N LEU A 60 2.38 -4.35 11.40
CA LEU A 60 1.51 -5.34 10.75
C LEU A 60 1.70 -6.76 11.32
N ASN A 61 2.95 -7.13 11.59
CA ASN A 61 3.36 -8.43 12.12
C ASN A 61 3.71 -8.40 13.62
N SER A 62 3.32 -7.34 14.36
CA SER A 62 3.69 -7.17 15.78
C SER A 62 2.97 -8.13 16.73
N HIS A 63 1.73 -8.50 16.42
CA HIS A 63 0.86 -9.20 17.37
C HIS A 63 0.98 -10.73 17.22
N PRO A 64 1.29 -11.48 18.29
CA PRO A 64 1.63 -12.91 18.20
C PRO A 64 0.46 -13.82 17.77
N LEU A 65 -0.78 -13.37 17.96
CA LEU A 65 -1.97 -14.10 17.53
C LEU A 65 -2.42 -13.80 16.10
N ARG A 66 -1.73 -12.89 15.39
CA ARG A 66 -2.04 -12.58 13.98
C ARG A 66 -1.28 -13.54 13.06
N PRO A 67 -1.85 -13.94 11.92
CA PRO A 67 -1.07 -14.63 10.90
C PRO A 67 0.06 -13.70 10.42
N LEU A 68 1.22 -14.29 10.11
CA LEU A 68 2.32 -13.53 9.50
C LEU A 68 1.94 -13.14 8.08
N ILE A 69 1.95 -11.84 7.83
CA ILE A 69 1.66 -11.25 6.52
C ILE A 69 2.99 -11.09 5.77
N PRO A 70 3.12 -11.63 4.53
CA PRO A 70 4.36 -11.62 3.75
C PRO A 70 4.63 -10.24 3.13
N ILE A 71 4.98 -9.27 3.97
CA ILE A 71 5.38 -7.91 3.58
C ILE A 71 6.86 -7.71 3.85
N PHE A 72 7.59 -7.20 2.86
CA PHE A 72 9.04 -7.03 2.90
C PHE A 72 9.45 -5.69 2.32
N GLU A 73 10.58 -5.17 2.75
CA GLU A 73 11.20 -4.01 2.12
C GLU A 73 11.89 -4.40 0.80
N ILE A 74 11.84 -3.52 -0.20
CA ILE A 74 12.64 -3.68 -1.41
C ILE A 74 14.13 -3.49 -1.08
N PRO A 75 15.02 -4.44 -1.47
CA PRO A 75 16.45 -4.29 -1.22
C PRO A 75 17.01 -2.98 -1.76
N THR A 76 17.78 -2.27 -0.94
CA THR A 76 18.39 -0.97 -1.29
C THR A 76 19.26 -1.03 -2.54
N THR A 77 19.89 -2.18 -2.79
CA THR A 77 20.65 -2.42 -4.03
C THR A 77 19.78 -2.33 -5.28
N LEU A 78 18.52 -2.79 -5.22
CA LEU A 78 17.58 -2.71 -6.34
C LEU A 78 17.02 -1.28 -6.49
N GLN A 79 16.83 -0.54 -5.40
CA GLN A 79 16.44 0.87 -5.47
C GLN A 79 17.45 1.71 -6.26
N SER A 80 18.75 1.48 -6.04
CA SER A 80 19.81 2.20 -6.77
C SER A 80 19.76 1.95 -8.28
N ARG A 81 19.31 0.76 -8.70
CA ARG A 81 19.12 0.36 -10.11
C ARG A 81 17.91 1.05 -10.73
N LEU A 82 16.84 1.28 -9.98
CA LEU A 82 15.68 2.06 -10.43
C LEU A 82 16.06 3.50 -10.77
N ASN A 83 16.93 4.12 -9.96
CA ASN A 83 17.45 5.47 -10.23
C ASN A 83 18.28 5.54 -11.52
N GLN A 84 18.86 4.41 -11.95
CA GLN A 84 19.59 4.27 -13.21
C GLN A 84 18.67 3.91 -14.39
N SER A 85 17.35 3.96 -14.20
CA SER A 85 16.33 3.57 -15.19
C SER A 85 16.35 2.08 -15.57
N GLU A 86 16.95 1.22 -14.74
CA GLU A 86 17.06 -0.23 -15.00
C GLU A 86 15.81 -1.01 -14.53
N ASN A 87 14.61 -0.47 -14.77
CA ASN A 87 13.32 -1.01 -14.31
C ASN A 87 13.12 -2.49 -14.70
N ALA A 88 13.43 -2.85 -15.95
CA ALA A 88 13.27 -4.22 -16.45
C ALA A 88 14.20 -5.23 -15.74
N LEU A 89 15.41 -4.81 -15.35
CA LEU A 89 16.34 -5.65 -14.61
C LEU A 89 15.84 -5.88 -13.19
N VAL A 90 15.35 -4.83 -12.53
CA VAL A 90 14.77 -4.92 -11.19
C VAL A 90 13.55 -5.83 -11.21
N SER A 91 12.61 -5.60 -12.12
CA SER A 91 11.44 -6.46 -12.36
C SER A 91 11.82 -7.93 -12.54
N SER A 92 12.77 -8.21 -13.44
CA SER A 92 13.23 -9.58 -13.71
C SER A 92 13.81 -10.23 -12.47
N THR A 93 14.58 -9.47 -11.68
CA THR A 93 15.19 -9.97 -10.44
C THR A 93 14.13 -10.27 -9.39
N LEU A 94 13.14 -9.39 -9.21
CA LEU A 94 12.05 -9.61 -8.26
C LEU A 94 11.20 -10.83 -8.65
N ASN A 95 10.89 -10.99 -9.93
CA ASN A 95 10.15 -12.14 -10.46
C ASN A 95 10.91 -13.48 -10.31
N LEU A 96 12.25 -13.45 -10.29
CA LEU A 96 13.07 -14.63 -10.02
C LEU A 96 13.07 -15.03 -8.53
N VAL A 97 13.01 -14.05 -7.64
CA VAL A 97 13.11 -14.27 -6.18
C VAL A 97 11.75 -14.58 -5.57
N TYR A 98 10.71 -13.86 -5.96
CA TYR A 98 9.39 -13.94 -5.38
C TYR A 98 8.41 -14.62 -6.33
N GLN A 99 7.80 -15.72 -5.87
CA GLN A 99 6.86 -16.51 -6.68
C GLN A 99 5.65 -15.72 -7.17
N SER A 100 5.08 -14.87 -6.32
CA SER A 100 3.96 -13.98 -6.63
C SER A 100 4.06 -12.75 -5.75
N HIS A 101 4.35 -11.59 -6.34
CA HIS A 101 4.52 -10.35 -5.60
C HIS A 101 3.75 -9.19 -6.23
N ILE A 102 3.46 -8.19 -5.40
CA ILE A 102 3.06 -6.85 -5.84
C ILE A 102 3.97 -5.82 -5.19
N LEU A 103 4.09 -4.67 -5.83
CA LEU A 103 4.80 -3.53 -5.28
C LEU A 103 3.82 -2.65 -4.48
N TRP A 104 4.24 -2.12 -3.34
CA TRP A 104 3.51 -1.09 -2.61
C TRP A 104 4.43 0.10 -2.36
N TYR A 105 4.13 1.22 -3.00
CA TYR A 105 4.91 2.44 -2.83
C TYR A 105 4.10 3.57 -2.20
N VAL A 106 4.73 4.28 -1.25
CA VAL A 106 4.18 5.49 -0.64
C VAL A 106 5.16 6.65 -0.75
N GLY A 107 4.79 7.70 -1.48
CA GLY A 107 5.64 8.89 -1.58
C GLY A 107 5.42 9.72 -2.85
N ALA A 108 6.42 10.51 -3.24
CA ALA A 108 6.34 11.38 -4.41
C ALA A 108 6.02 10.59 -5.70
N PHE A 109 5.03 11.07 -6.46
CA PHE A 109 4.60 10.47 -7.73
C PHE A 109 5.72 10.44 -8.80
N SER A 110 6.64 11.39 -8.76
CA SER A 110 7.75 11.50 -9.71
C SER A 110 8.89 10.49 -9.48
N SER A 111 8.80 9.66 -8.45
CA SER A 111 9.84 8.70 -8.09
C SER A 111 9.95 7.54 -9.11
N PRO A 112 11.17 7.05 -9.43
CA PRO A 112 11.35 5.93 -10.36
C PRO A 112 10.55 4.67 -9.97
N ILE A 113 10.43 4.40 -8.68
CA ILE A 113 9.64 3.26 -8.17
C ILE A 113 8.14 3.45 -8.35
N ALA A 114 7.62 4.68 -8.26
CA ALA A 114 6.22 4.95 -8.56
C ALA A 114 5.90 4.61 -10.01
N ASN A 115 6.82 4.90 -10.94
CA ASN A 115 6.70 4.50 -12.33
C ASN A 115 6.74 2.97 -12.49
N LEU A 116 7.61 2.26 -11.77
CA LEU A 116 7.63 0.79 -11.79
C LEU A 116 6.29 0.20 -11.31
N VAL A 117 5.74 0.72 -10.21
CA VAL A 117 4.44 0.28 -9.66
C VAL A 117 3.31 0.44 -10.68
N LEU A 118 3.32 1.51 -11.48
CA LEU A 118 2.33 1.73 -12.56
C LEU A 118 2.51 0.80 -13.77
N GLN A 119 3.75 0.38 -14.05
CA GLN A 119 4.06 -0.55 -15.14
C GLN A 119 3.76 -2.01 -14.77
N GLU A 120 3.70 -2.29 -13.47
CA GLU A 120 3.47 -3.63 -12.92
C GLU A 120 2.16 -3.71 -12.12
N ARG A 121 2.00 -4.77 -11.34
CA ARG A 121 0.91 -4.89 -10.37
C ARG A 121 1.36 -4.29 -9.05
N GLY A 122 0.61 -3.31 -8.54
CA GLY A 122 0.93 -2.75 -7.24
C GLY A 122 -0.11 -1.81 -6.67
N LEU A 123 0.23 -1.30 -5.49
CA LEU A 123 -0.52 -0.36 -4.70
C LEU A 123 0.27 0.95 -4.64
N LEU A 124 -0.27 2.01 -5.23
CA LEU A 124 0.41 3.31 -5.29
C LEU A 124 -0.33 4.35 -4.45
N TRP A 125 0.33 4.79 -3.38
CA TRP A 125 -0.12 5.89 -2.51
C TRP A 125 0.79 7.08 -2.78
N ALA A 126 0.38 7.95 -3.70
CA ALA A 126 1.26 8.96 -4.25
C ALA A 126 0.89 10.36 -3.79
N PHE A 127 1.90 11.16 -3.49
CA PHE A 127 1.77 12.59 -3.24
C PHE A 127 1.83 13.35 -4.56
N ASP A 128 0.92 14.32 -4.69
CA ASP A 128 0.81 15.26 -5.82
C ASP A 128 0.70 14.55 -7.19
N SER A 129 0.04 13.40 -7.21
CA SER A 129 -0.26 12.65 -8.43
C SER A 129 -1.45 13.21 -9.19
N PRO A 130 -1.49 13.05 -10.53
CA PRO A 130 -2.70 13.31 -11.29
C PRO A 130 -3.81 12.34 -10.86
N PRO A 131 -5.10 12.75 -10.96
CA PRO A 131 -6.22 11.88 -10.60
C PRO A 131 -6.25 10.66 -11.53
N ARG A 132 -6.04 9.48 -10.97
CA ARG A 132 -6.08 8.17 -11.64
C ARG A 132 -6.73 7.15 -10.74
N GLU A 133 -7.46 6.20 -11.34
CA GLU A 133 -8.19 5.20 -10.56
C GLU A 133 -7.24 4.26 -9.80
N GLU A 134 -6.05 4.01 -10.34
CA GLU A 134 -5.06 3.09 -9.75
C GLU A 134 -4.26 3.71 -8.59
N ILE A 135 -4.46 5.01 -8.31
CA ILE A 135 -3.64 5.79 -7.38
C ILE A 135 -4.49 6.37 -6.27
N ILE A 136 -4.07 6.15 -5.02
CA ILE A 136 -4.58 6.92 -3.89
C ILE A 136 -3.72 8.17 -3.77
N SER A 137 -4.32 9.31 -4.09
CA SER A 137 -3.61 10.60 -4.17
C SER A 137 -3.66 11.35 -2.85
N PHE A 138 -2.51 11.87 -2.43
CA PHE A 138 -2.32 12.72 -1.26
C PHE A 138 -1.88 14.11 -1.72
N ASN A 139 -2.20 15.13 -0.93
CA ASN A 139 -1.70 16.48 -1.13
C ASN A 139 -0.53 16.73 -0.17
N SER A 140 0.67 17.01 -0.69
CA SER A 140 1.85 17.26 0.15
C SER A 140 1.75 18.53 0.98
N LEU A 141 0.90 19.48 0.59
CA LEU A 141 0.64 20.72 1.31
C LEU A 141 -0.46 20.57 2.37
N ASP A 142 -1.13 19.42 2.44
CA ASP A 142 -2.15 19.17 3.47
C ASP A 142 -1.48 18.83 4.81
N PRO A 143 -1.67 19.64 5.87
CA PRO A 143 -1.10 19.37 7.19
C PRO A 143 -1.65 18.09 7.82
N LEU A 144 -2.75 17.53 7.31
CA LEU A 144 -3.33 16.28 7.76
C LEU A 144 -2.82 15.06 6.97
N SER A 145 -1.91 15.22 6.02
CA SER A 145 -1.45 14.12 5.14
C SER A 145 -0.84 12.93 5.90
N ASP A 146 -0.07 13.18 6.97
CA ASP A 146 0.46 12.10 7.81
C ASP A 146 -0.67 11.36 8.57
N HIS A 147 -1.68 12.08 9.02
CA HIS A 147 -2.86 11.49 9.65
C HIS A 147 -3.68 10.69 8.64
N GLN A 148 -3.83 11.20 7.41
CA GLN A 148 -4.47 10.49 6.30
C GLN A 148 -3.74 9.18 5.99
N LEU A 149 -2.41 9.18 5.94
CA LEU A 149 -1.60 7.97 5.72
C LEU A 149 -1.82 6.92 6.81
N LEU A 150 -1.69 7.31 8.07
CA LEU A 150 -1.92 6.42 9.21
C LEU A 150 -3.35 5.87 9.20
N GLN A 151 -4.31 6.73 8.89
CA GLN A 151 -5.72 6.36 8.91
C GLN A 151 -6.11 5.43 7.76
N LEU A 152 -5.58 5.68 6.56
CA LEU A 152 -5.75 4.81 5.41
C LEU A 152 -5.15 3.44 5.69
N TYR A 153 -3.96 3.40 6.30
CA TYR A 153 -3.31 2.17 6.74
C TYR A 153 -4.15 1.39 7.75
N GLN A 154 -4.69 2.05 8.77
CA GLN A 154 -5.51 1.38 9.79
C GLN A 154 -6.75 0.72 9.17
N VAL A 155 -7.41 1.40 8.24
CA VAL A 155 -8.55 0.82 7.50
C VAL A 155 -8.07 -0.34 6.61
N PHE A 156 -6.95 -0.18 5.89
CA PHE A 156 -6.36 -1.26 5.09
C PHE A 156 -6.03 -2.50 5.94
N GLU A 157 -5.38 -2.32 7.09
CA GLU A 157 -5.04 -3.40 8.03
C GLU A 157 -6.29 -4.09 8.57
N HIS A 158 -7.30 -3.31 8.97
CA HIS A 158 -8.56 -3.85 9.48
C HIS A 158 -9.20 -4.77 8.44
N ILE A 159 -9.35 -4.31 7.20
CA ILE A 159 -9.94 -5.08 6.10
C ILE A 159 -9.12 -6.35 5.84
N LEU A 160 -7.79 -6.22 5.80
CA LEU A 160 -6.89 -7.35 5.57
C LEU A 160 -7.04 -8.42 6.65
N LEU A 161 -7.02 -8.04 7.92
CA LEU A 161 -7.10 -8.98 9.03
C LEU A 161 -8.47 -9.64 9.11
N ASP A 162 -9.55 -8.88 8.94
CA ASP A 162 -10.89 -9.46 8.98
C ASP A 162 -11.15 -10.40 7.80
N ALA A 163 -10.58 -10.10 6.62
CA ALA A 163 -10.65 -11.00 5.48
C ALA A 163 -9.81 -12.27 5.67
N LEU A 164 -8.58 -12.15 6.20
CA LEU A 164 -7.72 -13.31 6.53
C LEU A 164 -8.34 -14.22 7.60
N LEU A 165 -9.06 -13.65 8.56
CA LEU A 165 -9.76 -14.38 9.61
C LEU A 165 -11.13 -14.92 9.17
N GLY A 166 -11.53 -14.69 7.91
CA GLY A 166 -12.81 -15.17 7.36
C GLY A 166 -14.05 -14.43 7.88
N LYS A 167 -13.88 -13.29 8.55
CA LYS A 167 -14.99 -12.44 9.00
C LYS A 167 -15.57 -11.59 7.87
N LEU A 168 -14.74 -11.29 6.86
CA LEU A 168 -15.10 -10.46 5.73
C LEU A 168 -14.87 -11.20 4.41
N SER A 169 -15.89 -11.24 3.55
CA SER A 169 -15.78 -11.75 2.18
C SER A 169 -15.59 -10.60 1.19
N LEU A 170 -14.47 -10.59 0.48
CA LEU A 170 -14.13 -9.57 -0.54
C LEU A 170 -14.69 -9.91 -1.94
N THR A 171 -15.85 -10.57 -1.99
CA THR A 171 -16.57 -10.89 -3.24
C THR A 171 -17.18 -9.65 -3.86
#